data_AF-A0A926NP09-F1
#
_entry.id   AF-A0A926NP09-F1
#
_cell.length_a   1.000
_cell.length_b   1.000
_cell.length_c   1.000
_cell.angle_alpha   90.00
_cell.angle_beta   90.00
_cell.angle_gamma   90.00
#
_symmetry.space_group_name_H-M   'P 1'
#
loop_
_entity.id
_entity.type
_entity.pdbx_description
1 polymer ?
#
loop_
_entity_poly.entity_id
_entity_poly.type
_entity_poly.pdbx_seq_one_letter_code
_entity_poly.pdbx_strand_id
1 'polypeptide(L)'
;MTTENIFPGRAFKIDEVSNGVFNFVMTDSDGRKAETTGLFDESFEKVKNFAFDIEKQISKNWNLFLFDLCMLEVNNGEAFETDYNNQAFGSWYIRLENRMLVYNGKDSCLISRRQLLGNWNDVEELPKSELSYLNSIELLNKTFKK
;
A
#
# COMPACT_ATOMS: atom_id res chain seq x y z
N MET A 1 2.06 4.54 -24.36
CA MET A 1 2.56 3.83 -23.18
C MET A 1 1.66 4.21 -22.02
N THR A 2 0.70 3.35 -21.70
CA THR A 2 -0.10 3.46 -20.48
C THR A 2 0.85 3.23 -19.31
N THR A 3 1.18 4.28 -18.57
CA THR A 3 1.78 4.14 -17.24
C THR A 3 0.75 3.46 -16.38
N GLU A 4 0.81 2.13 -16.29
CA GLU A 4 0.10 1.40 -15.23
C GLU A 4 0.52 2.01 -13.90
N ASN A 5 -0.47 2.38 -13.08
CA ASN A 5 -0.23 3.05 -11.81
C ASN A 5 0.28 2.00 -10.81
N ILE A 6 1.60 1.75 -10.84
CA ILE A 6 2.28 0.71 -10.05
C ILE A 6 2.45 1.13 -8.58
N PHE A 7 2.38 2.43 -8.29
CA PHE A 7 2.55 2.99 -6.96
C PHE A 7 1.87 4.37 -6.88
N PRO A 8 1.04 4.66 -5.86
CA PRO A 8 0.29 5.91 -5.81
C PRO A 8 1.19 7.14 -5.82
N GLY A 9 0.87 8.12 -6.67
CA GLY A 9 1.52 9.42 -6.68
C GLY A 9 2.98 9.42 -7.17
N ARG A 10 3.49 8.32 -7.71
CA ARG A 10 4.89 8.22 -8.16
C ARG A 10 5.02 7.81 -9.62
N ALA A 11 5.85 8.55 -10.35
CA ALA A 11 6.28 8.15 -11.68
C ALA A 11 7.33 7.06 -11.56
N PHE A 12 7.14 5.95 -12.27
CA PHE A 12 8.05 4.81 -12.29
C PHE A 12 8.85 4.76 -13.59
N LYS A 13 10.16 4.59 -13.47
CA LYS A 13 11.09 4.41 -14.59
C LYS A 13 11.98 3.20 -14.33
N ILE A 14 12.19 2.40 -15.37
CA ILE A 14 13.13 1.28 -15.39
C ILE A 14 14.06 1.43 -16.60
N ASP A 15 15.36 1.29 -16.37
CA ASP A 15 16.38 1.29 -17.42
C ASP A 15 17.32 0.08 -17.21
N GLU A 16 17.61 -0.69 -18.26
CA GLU A 16 18.65 -1.73 -18.19
C GLU A 16 20.03 -1.06 -18.29
N VAL A 17 20.89 -1.28 -17.29
CA VAL A 17 22.22 -0.65 -17.19
C VAL A 17 23.37 -1.61 -17.49
N SER A 18 23.10 -2.91 -17.40
CA SER A 18 23.99 -4.01 -17.80
C SER A 18 23.12 -5.25 -18.05
N ASN A 19 23.68 -6.29 -18.68
CA ASN A 19 22.95 -7.51 -19.01
C ASN A 19 22.25 -8.11 -17.77
N GLY A 20 20.92 -8.01 -17.72
CA GLY A 20 20.10 -8.51 -16.61
C GLY A 20 20.14 -7.65 -15.32
N VAL A 21 20.72 -6.45 -15.39
CA VAL A 21 20.78 -5.49 -14.27
C VAL A 21 20.01 -4.24 -14.65
N PHE A 22 19.03 -3.91 -13.82
CA PHE A 22 18.10 -2.81 -14.06
C PHE A 22 18.25 -1.74 -12.98
N ASN A 23 18.19 -0.49 -13.40
CA ASN A 23 18.00 0.66 -12.51
C ASN A 23 16.51 0.98 -12.41
N PHE A 24 16.02 1.09 -11.18
CA PHE A 24 14.64 1.37 -10.85
C PHE A 24 14.55 2.72 -10.16
N VAL A 25 13.70 3.61 -10.67
CA VAL A 25 13.50 4.95 -10.10
C VAL A 25 12.02 5.23 -9.94
N MET A 26 11.60 5.55 -8.72
CA MET A 26 10.27 6.09 -8.40
C MET A 26 10.38 7.54 -7.95
N THR A 27 9.77 8.47 -8.69
CA THR A 27 9.85 9.91 -8.42
C THR A 27 8.48 10.46 -8.01
N ASP A 28 8.40 11.19 -6.89
CA ASP A 28 7.18 11.89 -6.46
C ASP A 28 7.01 13.25 -7.19
N SER A 29 5.88 13.93 -6.96
CA SER A 29 5.62 15.24 -7.58
C SER A 29 6.60 16.35 -7.14
N ASP A 30 7.26 16.18 -6.01
CA ASP A 30 8.26 17.11 -5.46
C ASP A 30 9.68 16.80 -5.97
N GLY A 31 9.85 15.77 -6.82
CA GLY A 31 11.13 15.35 -7.39
C GLY A 31 11.97 14.44 -6.49
N ARG A 32 11.45 13.98 -5.35
CA ARG A 32 12.14 13.04 -4.45
C ARG A 32 12.13 11.66 -5.07
N LYS A 33 13.24 10.93 -4.91
CA LYS A 33 13.47 9.65 -5.58
C LYS A 33 13.66 8.52 -4.58
N ALA A 34 12.98 7.41 -4.83
CA ALA A 34 13.42 6.09 -4.38
C ALA A 34 14.12 5.42 -5.56
N GLU A 35 15.36 4.97 -5.36
CA GLU A 35 16.21 4.44 -6.43
C GLU A 35 16.97 3.21 -5.96
N THR A 36 17.07 2.20 -6.83
CA THR A 36 17.91 1.03 -6.59
C THR A 36 18.30 0.36 -7.90
N THR A 37 19.38 -0.42 -7.88
CA THR A 37 19.91 -1.10 -9.07
C THR A 37 20.22 -2.55 -8.73
N GLY A 38 19.83 -3.49 -9.59
CA GLY A 38 20.09 -4.90 -9.39
C GLY A 38 19.25 -5.82 -10.27
N LEU A 39 19.06 -7.06 -9.82
CA LEU A 39 18.19 -8.03 -10.48
C LEU A 39 16.73 -7.59 -10.38
N PHE A 40 15.93 -7.92 -11.39
CA PHE A 40 14.59 -7.35 -11.56
C PHE A 40 13.70 -7.53 -10.32
N ASP A 41 13.42 -8.76 -9.92
CA ASP A 41 12.43 -9.05 -8.86
C ASP A 41 12.82 -8.45 -7.51
N GLU A 42 14.06 -8.68 -7.06
CA GLU A 42 14.56 -8.17 -5.77
C GLU A 42 14.58 -6.63 -5.75
N SER A 43 15.06 -6.02 -6.83
CA SER A 43 15.20 -4.57 -6.93
C SER A 43 13.85 -3.88 -7.07
N PHE A 44 12.88 -4.52 -7.72
CA PHE A 44 11.54 -4.00 -7.87
C PHE A 44 10.79 -3.97 -6.53
N GLU A 45 10.88 -5.01 -5.72
CA GLU A 45 10.31 -4.99 -4.37
C GLU A 45 11.02 -3.97 -3.47
N LYS A 46 12.35 -3.89 -3.59
CA LYS A 46 13.17 -2.95 -2.82
C LYS A 46 12.85 -1.49 -3.13
N VAL A 47 12.66 -1.13 -4.41
CA VAL A 47 12.28 0.25 -4.76
C VAL A 47 10.89 0.60 -4.25
N LYS A 48 9.93 -0.35 -4.23
CA LYS A 48 8.61 -0.14 -3.63
C LYS A 48 8.69 0.08 -2.12
N ASN A 49 9.49 -0.72 -1.40
CA ASN A 49 9.76 -0.53 0.03
C ASN A 49 10.36 0.86 0.29
N PHE A 50 11.37 1.29 -0.46
CA PHE A 50 11.96 2.61 -0.30
C PHE A 50 10.96 3.74 -0.58
N ALA A 51 10.16 3.62 -1.64
CA ALA A 51 9.12 4.60 -1.95
C ALA A 51 8.09 4.71 -0.81
N PHE A 52 7.67 3.57 -0.26
CA PHE A 52 6.74 3.51 0.87
C PHE A 52 7.31 4.15 2.13
N ASP A 53 8.57 3.86 2.47
CA ASP A 53 9.23 4.44 3.64
C ASP A 53 9.35 5.96 3.53
N ILE A 54 9.65 6.46 2.32
CA ILE A 54 9.63 7.90 2.06
C ILE A 54 8.22 8.45 2.33
N GLU A 55 7.17 7.92 1.68
CA GLU A 55 5.80 8.39 1.90
C GLU A 55 5.38 8.35 3.38
N LYS A 56 5.78 7.30 4.12
CA LYS A 56 5.50 7.15 5.54
C LYS A 56 6.08 8.26 6.39
N GLN A 57 7.28 8.73 6.03
CA GLN A 57 8.01 9.76 6.76
C GLN A 57 7.56 11.18 6.40
N ILE A 58 7.26 11.44 5.13
CA ILE A 58 7.14 12.81 4.62
C ILE A 58 5.76 13.16 4.05
N SER A 59 4.89 12.18 3.82
CA SER A 59 3.59 12.45 3.20
C SER A 59 2.70 13.26 4.12
N LYS A 60 2.21 14.38 3.60
CA LYS A 60 1.18 15.19 4.28
C LYS A 60 -0.16 14.46 4.36
N ASN A 61 -0.36 13.42 3.54
CA ASN A 61 -1.61 12.66 3.49
C ASN A 61 -1.32 11.15 3.44
N TRP A 62 -0.53 10.67 4.40
CA TRP A 62 -0.20 9.26 4.59
C TRP A 62 -1.41 8.33 4.49
N ASN A 63 -2.53 8.72 5.09
CA ASN A 63 -3.69 7.85 5.20
C ASN A 63 -4.36 7.64 3.83
N LEU A 64 -4.44 8.69 3.01
CA LEU A 64 -4.92 8.57 1.63
C LEU A 64 -3.94 7.77 0.78
N PHE A 65 -2.64 8.02 0.93
CA PHE A 65 -1.61 7.24 0.23
C PHE A 65 -1.74 5.74 0.51
N LEU A 66 -1.89 5.35 1.79
CA LEU A 66 -2.04 3.95 2.17
C LEU A 66 -3.35 3.35 1.65
N PHE A 67 -4.45 4.12 1.66
CA PHE A 67 -5.71 3.69 1.06
C PHE A 67 -5.56 3.42 -0.44
N ASP A 68 -5.01 4.37 -1.20
CA ASP A 68 -4.80 4.25 -2.64
C ASP A 68 -3.88 3.06 -2.97
N LEU A 69 -2.83 2.85 -2.16
CA LEU A 69 -1.93 1.71 -2.31
C LEU A 69 -2.68 0.39 -2.13
N CYS A 70 -3.46 0.26 -1.06
CA CYS A 70 -4.26 -0.94 -0.81
C CYS A 70 -5.28 -1.17 -1.93
N MET A 71 -5.94 -0.11 -2.42
CA MET A 71 -6.89 -0.19 -3.52
C MET A 71 -6.25 -0.68 -4.82
N LEU A 72 -5.04 -0.22 -5.16
CA LEU A 72 -4.30 -0.72 -6.32
C LEU A 72 -4.02 -2.23 -6.22
N GLU A 73 -3.66 -2.71 -5.03
CA GLU A 73 -3.22 -4.10 -4.80
C GLU A 73 -4.38 -5.13 -4.67
N VAL A 74 -5.59 -4.65 -4.37
CA VAL A 74 -6.82 -5.49 -4.36
C VAL A 74 -7.59 -5.45 -5.68
N ASN A 75 -7.23 -4.59 -6.64
CA ASN A 75 -8.00 -4.37 -7.86
C ASN A 75 -7.92 -5.56 -8.84
N ASN A 76 -8.67 -6.62 -8.52
CA ASN A 76 -8.78 -7.86 -9.28
C ASN A 76 -10.18 -8.05 -9.92
N GLY A 77 -10.96 -6.98 -10.04
CA GLY A 77 -12.34 -7.03 -10.56
C GLY A 77 -13.41 -7.45 -9.54
N GLU A 78 -13.05 -7.61 -8.27
CA GLU A 78 -13.99 -7.80 -7.17
C GLU A 78 -14.67 -6.48 -6.77
N ALA A 79 -15.92 -6.55 -6.33
CA ALA A 79 -16.69 -5.38 -5.88
C ALA A 79 -16.46 -5.17 -4.37
N PHE A 80 -15.53 -4.26 -4.03
CA PHE A 80 -15.28 -3.87 -2.64
C PHE A 80 -16.21 -2.74 -2.21
N GLU A 81 -16.72 -2.83 -0.98
CA GLU A 81 -17.31 -1.69 -0.27
C GLU A 81 -16.17 -0.90 0.40
N THR A 82 -16.07 0.40 0.12
CA THR A 82 -15.01 1.25 0.66
C THR A 82 -15.56 2.57 1.19
N ASP A 83 -14.87 3.12 2.19
CA ASP A 83 -15.09 4.49 2.65
C ASP A 83 -13.75 5.08 3.06
N TYR A 84 -13.47 6.29 2.60
CA TYR A 84 -12.35 7.10 3.05
C TYR A 84 -12.90 8.39 3.63
N ASN A 85 -12.65 8.61 4.92
CA ASN A 85 -13.20 9.73 5.66
C ASN A 85 -12.10 10.66 6.17
N ASN A 86 -11.81 11.69 5.40
CA ASN A 86 -10.85 12.73 5.78
C ASN A 86 -11.25 13.52 7.04
N GLN A 87 -12.55 13.58 7.37
CA GLN A 87 -13.04 14.26 8.57
C GLN A 87 -12.86 13.40 9.84
N ALA A 88 -12.68 12.09 9.69
CA ALA A 88 -12.45 11.14 10.77
C ALA A 88 -10.97 10.74 10.86
N PHE A 89 -10.07 11.73 10.97
CA PHE A 89 -8.62 11.54 11.03
C PHE A 89 -8.06 10.78 9.80
N GLY A 90 -8.73 10.86 8.64
CA GLY A 90 -8.36 10.09 7.45
C GLY A 90 -8.52 8.58 7.63
N SER A 91 -9.42 8.13 8.52
CA SER A 91 -9.71 6.70 8.67
C SER A 91 -10.43 6.17 7.44
N TRP A 92 -10.22 4.89 7.14
CA TRP A 92 -10.84 4.25 5.98
C TRP A 92 -11.04 2.76 6.18
N TYR A 93 -11.87 2.15 5.34
CA TYR A 93 -11.95 0.71 5.23
C TYR A 93 -12.10 0.24 3.79
N ILE A 94 -11.70 -1.00 3.56
CA ILE A 94 -11.96 -1.78 2.35
C ILE A 94 -12.62 -3.07 2.82
N ARG A 95 -13.78 -3.42 2.27
CA ARG A 95 -14.57 -4.57 2.70
C ARG A 95 -14.97 -5.44 1.53
N LEU A 96 -14.88 -6.74 1.75
CA LEU A 96 -15.40 -7.78 0.88
C LEU A 96 -16.14 -8.81 1.74
N GLU A 97 -17.46 -8.86 1.59
CA GLU A 97 -18.33 -9.76 2.36
C GLU A 97 -18.13 -9.65 3.89
N ASN A 98 -17.60 -10.71 4.51
CA ASN A 98 -17.32 -10.83 5.94
C ASN A 98 -15.85 -10.53 6.29
N ARG A 99 -15.09 -9.91 5.39
CA ARG A 99 -13.66 -9.57 5.56
C ARG A 99 -13.47 -8.09 5.31
N MET A 100 -12.64 -7.45 6.13
CA MET A 100 -12.45 -6.01 6.05
C MET A 100 -11.04 -5.64 6.48
N LEU A 101 -10.42 -4.74 5.74
CA LEU A 101 -9.19 -4.06 6.13
C LEU A 101 -9.56 -2.65 6.54
N VAL A 102 -9.16 -2.23 7.73
CA VAL A 102 -9.47 -0.91 8.30
C VAL A 102 -8.18 -0.21 8.63
N TYR A 103 -8.07 1.07 8.26
CA TYR A 103 -7.07 1.95 8.86
C TYR A 103 -7.75 2.91 9.82
N ASN A 104 -7.43 2.75 11.10
CA ASN A 104 -7.83 3.69 12.12
C ASN A 104 -6.83 4.85 12.12
N GLY A 105 -7.22 5.98 11.52
CA GLY A 105 -6.35 7.15 11.40
C GLY A 105 -6.07 7.87 12.72
N LYS A 106 -6.92 7.68 13.73
CA LYS A 106 -6.72 8.24 15.08
C LYS A 106 -5.59 7.51 15.80
N ASP A 107 -5.62 6.18 15.79
CA ASP A 107 -4.64 5.34 16.47
C ASP A 107 -3.46 4.96 15.55
N SER A 108 -3.51 5.41 14.29
CA SER A 108 -2.53 5.12 13.25
C SER A 108 -2.25 3.62 13.12
N CYS A 109 -3.30 2.80 13.00
CA CYS A 109 -3.19 1.34 13.00
C CYS A 109 -3.95 0.74 11.81
N LEU A 110 -3.33 -0.19 11.09
CA LEU A 110 -3.94 -1.00 10.03
C LEU A 110 -4.44 -2.31 10.64
N ILE A 111 -5.69 -2.67 10.41
CA ILE A 111 -6.39 -3.73 11.13
C ILE A 111 -7.11 -4.63 10.14
N SER A 112 -6.84 -5.93 10.19
CA SER A 112 -7.66 -6.95 9.52
C SER A 112 -8.80 -7.39 10.42
N ARG A 113 -10.01 -7.40 9.87
CA ARG A 113 -11.25 -7.77 10.57
C ARG A 113 -11.99 -8.87 9.85
N ARG A 114 -12.64 -9.73 10.64
CA ARG A 114 -13.58 -10.73 10.13
C ARG A 114 -14.91 -10.66 10.87
N GLN A 115 -16.00 -10.76 10.12
CA GLN A 115 -17.33 -10.84 10.69
C GLN A 115 -17.64 -12.28 11.08
N LEU A 116 -17.92 -12.50 12.37
CA LEU A 116 -18.34 -13.78 12.94
C LEU A 116 -19.64 -13.55 13.73
N LEU A 117 -20.69 -14.30 13.40
CA LEU A 117 -22.01 -14.20 14.06
C LEU A 117 -22.57 -12.75 14.08
N GLY A 118 -22.33 -11.99 13.02
CA GLY A 118 -22.78 -10.59 12.88
C GLY A 118 -21.85 -9.55 13.50
N ASN A 119 -20.88 -9.95 14.33
CA ASN A 119 -19.93 -9.02 14.96
C ASN A 119 -18.60 -8.98 14.22
N TRP A 120 -18.03 -7.79 14.07
CA TRP A 120 -16.66 -7.62 13.57
C TRP A 120 -15.67 -7.88 14.68
N ASN A 121 -14.68 -8.71 14.40
CA ASN A 121 -13.59 -9.02 15.32
C ASN A 121 -12.26 -8.66 14.66
N ASP A 122 -11.38 -8.04 15.43
CA ASP A 122 -10.00 -7.79 15.04
C ASP A 122 -9.25 -9.12 15.01
N VAL A 123 -8.58 -9.39 13.89
CA VAL A 123 -7.81 -10.63 13.65
C VAL A 123 -6.32 -10.36 13.79
N GLU A 124 -5.87 -9.26 13.18
CA GLU A 124 -4.47 -8.86 13.17
C GLU A 124 -4.41 -7.32 13.08
N GLU A 125 -3.47 -6.74 13.81
CA GLU A 125 -3.27 -5.29 13.90
C GLU A 125 -1.81 -4.96 13.61
N LEU A 126 -1.59 -3.87 12.89
CA LEU A 126 -0.28 -3.41 12.48
C LEU A 126 -0.16 -1.89 12.69
N PRO A 127 0.48 -1.46 13.79
CA PRO A 127 0.70 -0.05 14.08
C PRO A 127 1.53 0.63 13.00
N LYS A 128 1.32 1.93 12.78
CA LYS A 128 2.06 2.70 11.77
C LYS A 128 3.56 2.60 11.96
N SER A 129 4.08 2.58 13.19
CA SER A 129 5.52 2.42 13.44
C SER A 129 6.10 1.16 12.78
N GLU A 130 5.31 0.09 12.70
CA GLU A 130 5.72 -1.22 12.19
C GLU A 130 5.36 -1.42 10.71
N LEU A 131 4.55 -0.55 10.10
CA LEU A 131 4.22 -0.65 8.68
C LEU A 131 5.46 -0.55 7.79
N SER A 132 5.61 -1.54 6.92
CA SER A 132 6.46 -1.56 5.72
C SER A 132 5.57 -1.84 4.53
N TYR A 133 6.07 -1.67 3.30
CA TYR A 133 5.27 -2.06 2.13
C TYR A 133 4.94 -3.57 2.20
N LEU A 134 5.94 -4.41 2.48
CA LEU A 134 5.75 -5.88 2.51
C LEU A 134 4.68 -6.34 3.50
N ASN A 135 4.76 -5.96 4.78
CA ASN A 135 3.79 -6.43 5.77
C ASN A 135 2.39 -5.81 5.57
N SER A 136 2.30 -4.60 4.99
CA SER A 136 1.01 -4.01 4.62
C SER A 136 0.32 -4.83 3.53
N ILE A 137 1.07 -5.23 2.50
CA ILE A 137 0.57 -6.07 1.41
C ILE A 137 0.29 -7.50 1.89
N GLU A 138 1.12 -8.04 2.78
CA GLU A 138 0.89 -9.35 3.39
C GLU A 138 -0.43 -9.37 4.18
N LEU A 139 -0.67 -8.38 5.04
CA LEU A 139 -1.91 -8.27 5.81
C LEU A 139 -3.13 -8.13 4.89
N LEU A 140 -3.02 -7.31 3.84
CA LEU A 140 -4.05 -7.14 2.82
C LEU A 140 -4.35 -8.45 2.08
N ASN A 141 -3.31 -9.17 1.66
CA ASN A 141 -3.45 -10.47 1.00
C ASN A 141 -4.06 -11.51 1.95
N LYS A 142 -3.62 -11.62 3.21
CA LYS A 142 -4.26 -12.50 4.21
C LYS A 142 -5.74 -12.16 4.43
N THR A 143 -6.10 -10.88 4.30
CA THR A 143 -7.47 -10.41 4.47
C THR A 143 -8.35 -10.82 3.29
N PHE A 144 -7.89 -10.66 2.05
CA PHE A 144 -8.75 -10.81 0.86
C PHE A 144 -8.41 -11.99 -0.07
N LYS A 145 -7.15 -12.37 -0.18
CA LYS A 145 -6.68 -13.48 -1.02
C LYS A 145 -6.65 -14.79 -0.22
N LYS A 146 -7.06 -15.89 -0.85
CA LYS A 146 -7.01 -17.24 -0.27
C LYS A 146 -5.68 -17.91 -0.55
#